data_AF-A0A952SX19-F1
#
_entry.id   AF-A0A952SX19-F1
#
_cell.length_a   1.000
_cell.length_b   1.000
_cell.length_c   1.000
_cell.angle_alpha   90.00
_cell.angle_beta   90.00
_cell.angle_gamma   90.00
#
_symmetry.space_group_name_H-M   'P 1'
#
loop_
_entity.id
_entity.type
_entity.pdbx_description
1 polymer ?
#
loop_
_entity_poly.entity_id
_entity_poly.type
_entity_poly.pdbx_seq_one_letter_code
_entity_poly.pdbx_strand_id
1 'polypeptide(L)' 'MKFDLTVAVREQAGKGAARSMRRAGKIPAVLYGQGECLSLIANP' A
#
# COMPACT_ATOMS: atom_id res chain seq x y z
N MET A 1 -3.09 11.42 19.81
CA MET A 1 -1.73 11.06 19.33
C MET A 1 -1.77 11.05 17.81
N LYS A 2 -0.79 11.67 17.15
CA LYS A 2 -0.71 11.75 15.69
C LYS A 2 0.50 10.95 15.22
N PHE A 3 0.33 10.20 14.14
CA PHE A 3 1.41 9.50 13.45
C PHE A 3 1.42 9.93 11.99
N ASP A 4 2.60 10.06 11.42
CA ASP A 4 2.78 10.31 9.99
C ASP A 4 3.33 9.03 9.34
N LEU A 5 2.74 8.63 8.21
CA LEU A 5 3.12 7.43 7.47
C LEU A 5 3.41 7.79 6.02
N THR A 6 4.62 7.47 5.55
CA THR A 6 5.00 7.68 4.16
C THR A 6 4.44 6.55 3.28
N VAL A 7 3.65 6.93 2.27
CA VAL A 7 3.01 6.01 1.33
C VAL A 7 3.22 6.45 -0.12
N ALA A 8 3.15 5.50 -1.05
CA ALA A 8 3.12 5.75 -2.49
C ALA A 8 1.97 4.99 -3.15
N VAL A 9 1.43 5.51 -4.25
CA VAL A 9 0.43 4.80 -5.07
C VAL A 9 1.09 3.63 -5.77
N ARG A 10 0.40 2.47 -5.82
CA ARG A 10 0.87 1.30 -6.58
C ARG A 10 -0.07 0.99 -7.74
N GLU A 11 0.51 0.72 -8.90
CA GLU A 11 -0.24 0.34 -10.11
C GLU A 11 -0.57 -1.15 -10.14
N GLN A 12 0.31 -1.99 -9.60
CA GLN A 12 0.17 -3.44 -9.64
C GLN A 12 -0.58 -3.99 -8.43
N ALA A 13 -1.54 -4.88 -8.68
CA ALA A 13 -2.32 -5.58 -7.66
C ALA A 13 -2.37 -7.10 -7.87
N GLY A 14 -2.90 -7.81 -6.88
CA GLY A 14 -3.00 -9.27 -6.88
C GLY A 14 -1.89 -9.99 -6.12
N LYS A 15 -2.00 -11.32 -6.07
CA LYS A 15 -1.18 -12.22 -5.24
C LYS A 15 0.31 -12.13 -5.56
N GLY A 16 0.68 -12.09 -6.83
CA GLY A 16 2.08 -12.01 -7.28
C GLY A 16 2.74 -10.69 -6.88
N ALA A 17 2.11 -9.57 -7.27
CA ALA A 17 2.57 -8.23 -6.93
C ALA A 17 2.73 -8.04 -5.41
N ALA A 18 1.72 -8.45 -4.63
CA ALA A 18 1.77 -8.33 -3.18
C ALA A 18 2.85 -9.23 -2.53
N ARG A 19 3.23 -10.35 -3.15
CA ARG A 19 4.34 -11.19 -2.69
C ARG A 19 5.68 -10.55 -2.98
N SER A 20 5.86 -10.01 -4.19
CA SER A 20 7.10 -9.30 -4.57
C SER A 20 7.33 -8.07 -3.69
N MET A 21 6.29 -7.28 -3.40
CA MET A 21 6.38 -6.12 -2.52
C MET A 21 6.81 -6.49 -1.09
N ARG A 22 6.22 -7.55 -0.52
CA ARG A 22 6.63 -8.05 0.80
C ARG A 22 8.08 -8.53 0.82
N ARG A 23 8.53 -9.22 -0.23
CA ARG A 23 9.94 -9.64 -0.38
C ARG A 23 10.90 -8.45 -0.47
N ALA A 24 10.44 -7.33 -1.02
CA ALA A 24 11.19 -6.07 -1.06
C ALA A 24 11.09 -5.25 0.25
N GLY A 25 10.53 -5.82 1.33
CA GLY A 25 10.40 -5.15 2.63
C GLY A 25 9.33 -4.05 2.66
N LYS A 26 8.40 -4.05 1.71
CA LYS A 26 7.32 -3.06 1.61
C LYS A 26 5.98 -3.64 2.07
N ILE A 27 5.06 -2.75 2.48
CA ILE A 27 3.76 -3.13 3.01
C ILE A 27 2.65 -2.72 2.01
N PRO A 28 2.04 -3.67 1.29
CA PRO A 28 0.88 -3.36 0.45
C PRO A 28 -0.29 -2.91 1.33
N ALA A 29 -0.92 -1.79 0.96
CA ALA A 29 -2.03 -1.20 1.70
C ALA A 29 -3.16 -0.74 0.76
N VAL A 30 -4.29 -0.37 1.36
CA VAL A 30 -5.46 0.22 0.69
C VAL A 30 -5.96 1.38 1.53
N LEU A 31 -6.18 2.54 0.90
CA LEU A 31 -6.89 3.67 1.49
C LEU A 31 -8.27 3.75 0.83
N TYR A 32 -9.33 3.86 1.63
CA TYR A 32 -10.69 3.94 1.14
C TYR A 32 -11.50 4.98 1.91
N GLY A 33 -12.51 5.54 1.26
CA GLY A 33 -13.40 6.55 1.83
C GLY A 33 -14.16 7.28 0.75
N GLN A 34 -15.35 7.79 1.07
CA GLN A 34 -16.17 8.60 0.14
C GLN A 34 -16.47 7.92 -1.22
N GLY A 35 -16.57 6.59 -1.25
CA GLY A 35 -16.82 5.83 -2.48
C GLY A 35 -15.59 5.56 -3.33
N GLU A 36 -14.41 6.01 -2.90
CA GLU A 36 -13.14 5.81 -3.60
C GLU A 36 -12.24 4.80 -2.90
N CYS A 37 -11.34 4.20 -3.67
CA CYS A 37 -10.36 3.23 -3.21
C CYS A 37 -9.04 3.44 -3.94
N LEU A 38 -7.96 3.53 -3.17
CA LEU A 38 -6.61 3.74 -3.67
C LEU A 38 -5.70 2.60 -3.19
N SER A 39 -5.01 1.98 -4.14
CA SER A 39 -3.98 0.99 -3.84
C SER A 39 -2.68 1.69 -3.48
N LEU A 40 -2.17 1.40 -2.29
CA LEU A 40 -0.97 2.03 -1.75
C LEU A 40 0.11 1.00 -1.42
N ILE A 41 1.32 1.51 -1.25
CA ILE A 41 2.45 0.82 -0.64
C ILE A 41 3.03 1.73 0.45
N ALA A 42 3.18 1.18 1.65
CA ALA A 42 3.79 1.86 2.79
C ALA A 42 5.21 1.34 3.03
N ASN A 43 6.05 2.21 3.56
CA ASN A 43 7.32 1.83 4.15
C ASN A 43 7.10 1.48 5.63
N PRO A 44 7.87 0.54 6.20
CA PRO A 44 7.91 0.31 7.64
C PRO A 44 8.21 1.59 8.42
#